data_AF-A0A2S8VHW1-F1
#
_entry.id   AF-A0A2S8VHW1-F1
#
_cell.length_a   1.000
_cell.length_b   1.000
_cell.length_c   1.000
_cell.angle_alpha   90.00
_cell.angle_beta   90.00
_cell.angle_gamma   90.00
#
_symmetry.space_group_name_H-M   'P 1'
#
loop_
_entity.id
_entity.type
_entity.pdbx_description
1 polymer ?
#
loop_
_entity_poly.entity_id
_entity_poly.type
_entity_poly.pdbx_seq_one_letter_code
_entity_poly.pdbx_strand_id
1 'polypeptide(L)'
;MSNPSAHRAAEPFFPLPDGSLFCKVIPGFLSPEECDRLIAESEARGYAGADSDYPPSYRNNDRQVLDSPDLASGMFARLQGLVPASMPLAETEPSALPWTLDSINERFRLCRYRPGQVFHMHQDGVHHRSRSLQSCLTFLVYLSDGASCEGGDTQFYEAAHAGDGEPIATVTPQAGSLIVFDHRLWHAGARVTAGTKYILRSDVVYRAPEGACHTAAATFESGHQGYVWTLEPLSPEIFASGGRDTSIRVWHRDGTLLRTLNGHTQSVLGLARLSDRCLASVSRDRALRIWDWQSGRCLHVVDLAHAAALLSVVALDDGTVATAGADRHINLWDAKGGACGALKGHDGWVWAVDKMPDGRLASASEDGDVRIWHPATGACLHVLPGPVALRSLAVSDDGRHIATAGIDGSLVLWQRHGDTWTILRSFAAHGAAVRRVRWLSPTLLASAGEDNQTRLWAMPGCTPLHAERSRNFTTDVMAMGEGILSCSYDGQIRWLNYGG
;
A
#
# COMPACT_ATOMS: atom_id res chain seq x y z
N MET A 1 -33.01 -40.36 28.81
CA MET A 1 -32.10 -39.31 29.33
C MET A 1 -31.13 -38.97 28.23
N SER A 2 -31.50 -38.00 27.40
CA SER A 2 -30.66 -37.42 26.35
C SER A 2 -29.59 -36.56 27.00
N ASN A 3 -28.33 -36.92 26.78
CA ASN A 3 -27.19 -36.14 27.23
C ASN A 3 -27.05 -34.92 26.28
N PRO A 4 -27.18 -33.67 26.74
CA PRO A 4 -26.88 -32.52 25.89
C PRO A 4 -25.37 -32.52 25.66
N SER A 5 -24.94 -32.60 24.40
CA SER A 5 -23.55 -32.41 24.04
C SER A 5 -23.16 -30.98 24.40
N ALA A 6 -22.58 -30.80 25.58
CA ALA A 6 -21.80 -29.62 25.89
C ALA A 6 -20.73 -29.50 24.81
N HIS A 7 -20.85 -28.48 23.94
CA HIS A 7 -19.76 -28.02 23.10
C HIS A 7 -18.60 -27.69 24.03
N ARG A 8 -17.65 -28.62 24.18
CA ARG A 8 -16.39 -28.34 24.85
C ARG A 8 -15.71 -27.30 23.97
N ALA A 9 -15.63 -26.06 24.45
CA ALA A 9 -14.88 -25.01 23.77
C ALA A 9 -13.47 -25.55 23.53
N ALA A 10 -13.05 -25.62 22.26
CA ALA A 10 -11.71 -26.06 21.93
C ALA A 10 -10.68 -25.14 22.60
N GLU A 11 -9.61 -25.72 23.13
CA GLU A 11 -8.56 -24.94 23.79
C GLU A 11 -7.80 -24.07 22.76
N PRO A 12 -7.27 -22.90 23.17
CA PRO A 12 -6.42 -22.10 22.27
C PRO A 12 -5.20 -22.88 21.79
N PHE A 13 -4.82 -22.72 20.53
CA PHE A 13 -3.73 -23.46 19.91
C PHE A 13 -2.91 -22.59 18.93
N PHE A 14 -1.70 -23.05 18.61
CA PHE A 14 -0.80 -22.40 17.64
C PHE A 14 -0.87 -23.19 16.32
N PRO A 15 -1.37 -22.62 15.22
CA PRO A 15 -1.56 -23.34 13.97
C PRO A 15 -0.30 -23.46 13.12
N LEU A 16 0.77 -22.72 13.45
CA LEU A 16 2.01 -22.68 12.67
C LEU A 16 3.06 -23.65 13.24
N PRO A 17 4.01 -24.13 12.41
CA PRO A 17 5.14 -24.92 12.89
C PRO A 17 5.97 -24.20 13.96
N ASP A 18 6.62 -24.97 14.84
CA ASP A 18 7.51 -24.43 15.87
C ASP A 18 8.61 -23.53 15.28
N GLY A 19 8.89 -22.41 15.96
CA GLY A 19 9.86 -21.41 15.49
C GLY A 19 9.31 -20.39 14.50
N SER A 20 8.06 -20.55 14.04
CA SER A 20 7.36 -19.52 13.25
C SER A 20 7.06 -18.26 14.07
N LEU A 21 6.72 -17.17 13.38
CA LEU A 21 6.18 -15.96 14.01
C LEU A 21 4.90 -16.25 14.80
N PHE A 22 4.58 -15.39 15.76
CA PHE A 22 3.41 -15.57 16.62
C PHE A 22 2.11 -15.65 15.79
N CYS A 23 1.37 -16.73 15.96
CA CYS A 23 0.01 -16.92 15.46
C CYS A 23 -0.75 -17.83 16.42
N LYS A 24 -1.92 -17.43 16.89
CA LYS A 24 -2.72 -18.18 17.85
C LYS A 24 -4.19 -18.12 17.48
N VAL A 25 -4.85 -19.27 17.57
CA VAL A 25 -6.29 -19.42 17.38
C VAL A 25 -6.94 -19.59 18.75
N ILE A 26 -8.02 -18.84 18.98
CA ILE A 26 -8.76 -18.77 20.24
C ILE A 26 -10.24 -19.06 19.93
N PRO A 27 -10.69 -20.31 20.09
CA PRO A 27 -12.09 -20.68 19.90
C PRO A 27 -12.99 -20.02 20.95
N GLY A 28 -14.23 -19.68 20.56
CA GLY A 28 -15.24 -19.14 21.49
C GLY A 28 -14.88 -17.78 22.11
N PHE A 29 -14.10 -16.96 21.40
CA PHE A 29 -13.73 -15.60 21.84
C PHE A 29 -14.96 -14.67 21.91
N LEU A 30 -15.90 -14.84 20.97
CA LEU A 30 -17.26 -14.29 21.04
C LEU A 30 -18.29 -15.43 21.13
N SER A 31 -19.42 -15.15 21.77
CA SER A 31 -20.57 -16.08 21.74
C SER A 31 -21.27 -16.03 20.37
N PRO A 32 -22.02 -17.09 20.00
CA PRO A 32 -22.84 -17.07 18.78
C PRO A 32 -23.80 -15.87 18.72
N GLU A 33 -24.42 -15.49 19.84
CA GLU A 33 -25.34 -14.36 19.91
C GLU A 33 -24.64 -13.00 19.71
N GLU A 34 -23.37 -12.89 20.12
CA GLU A 34 -22.56 -11.70 19.83
C GLU A 34 -22.20 -11.62 18.34
N CYS A 35 -21.86 -12.75 17.73
CA CYS A 35 -21.59 -12.84 16.30
C CYS A 35 -22.81 -12.46 15.46
N ASP A 36 -23.98 -13.05 15.75
CA ASP A 36 -25.23 -12.77 15.04
C ASP A 36 -25.62 -11.30 15.14
N ARG A 37 -25.45 -10.69 16.32
CA ARG A 37 -25.70 -9.26 16.52
C ARG A 37 -24.77 -8.40 15.68
N LEU A 38 -23.47 -8.68 15.69
CA LEU A 38 -22.49 -7.93 14.89
C LEU A 38 -22.79 -8.05 13.39
N ILE A 39 -23.21 -9.23 12.90
CA ILE A 39 -23.62 -9.43 11.51
C ILE A 39 -24.90 -8.64 11.19
N ALA A 40 -25.93 -8.73 12.04
CA ALA A 40 -27.19 -8.04 11.79
C ALA A 40 -27.00 -6.51 11.76
N GLU A 41 -26.23 -5.97 12.71
CA GLU A 41 -25.89 -4.55 12.74
C GLU A 41 -25.03 -4.14 11.54
N SER A 42 -24.11 -5.00 11.10
CA SER A 42 -23.23 -4.72 9.96
C SER A 42 -24.00 -4.72 8.65
N GLU A 43 -24.93 -5.66 8.45
CA GLU A 43 -25.85 -5.69 7.31
C GLU A 43 -26.78 -4.47 7.31
N ALA A 44 -27.32 -4.08 8.46
CA ALA A 44 -28.17 -2.89 8.58
C ALA A 44 -27.44 -1.59 8.22
N ARG A 45 -26.14 -1.47 8.55
CA ARG A 45 -25.30 -0.35 8.13
C ARG A 45 -24.96 -0.36 6.64
N GLY A 46 -25.02 -1.53 6.01
CA GLY A 46 -24.61 -1.74 4.62
C GLY A 46 -23.11 -1.93 4.45
N TYR A 47 -22.73 -2.38 3.26
CA TYR A 47 -21.34 -2.61 2.86
C TYR A 47 -21.05 -1.94 1.52
N ALA A 48 -19.80 -1.54 1.32
CA ALA A 48 -19.28 -1.09 0.03
C ALA A 48 -18.18 -2.04 -0.45
N GLY A 49 -17.97 -2.12 -1.77
CA GLY A 49 -16.84 -2.84 -2.33
C GLY A 49 -15.51 -2.25 -1.85
N ALA A 50 -14.51 -3.11 -1.62
CA ALA A 50 -13.16 -2.68 -1.24
C ALA A 50 -12.39 -2.04 -2.42
N ASP A 51 -12.91 -2.13 -3.63
CA ASP A 51 -12.36 -1.70 -4.93
C ASP A 51 -12.18 -0.19 -5.09
N SER A 52 -12.62 0.61 -4.11
CA SER A 52 -12.33 2.04 -4.04
C SER A 52 -11.03 2.38 -3.31
N ASP A 53 -10.58 1.48 -2.42
CA ASP A 53 -9.39 1.66 -1.56
C ASP A 53 -8.28 0.65 -1.87
N TYR A 54 -8.64 -0.50 -2.46
CA TYR A 54 -7.73 -1.58 -2.79
C TYR A 54 -7.99 -2.16 -4.17
N PRO A 55 -6.93 -2.52 -4.92
CA PRO A 55 -7.10 -3.13 -6.22
C PRO A 55 -7.74 -4.52 -6.13
N PRO A 56 -8.50 -4.96 -7.14
CA PRO A 56 -9.01 -6.32 -7.25
C PRO A 56 -7.91 -7.39 -7.19
N SER A 57 -6.70 -7.11 -7.69
CA SER A 57 -5.53 -8.00 -7.56
C SER A 57 -5.12 -8.27 -6.10
N TYR A 58 -5.55 -7.43 -5.16
CA TYR A 58 -5.30 -7.58 -3.74
C TYR A 58 -6.51 -8.14 -3.00
N ARG A 59 -7.72 -7.62 -3.26
CA ARG A 59 -8.97 -8.16 -2.72
C ARG A 59 -10.17 -7.65 -3.50
N ASN A 60 -11.25 -8.42 -3.50
CA ASN A 60 -12.52 -8.07 -4.17
C ASN A 60 -13.75 -8.19 -3.26
N ASN A 61 -13.53 -8.19 -1.94
CA ASN A 61 -14.58 -8.37 -0.94
C ASN A 61 -15.30 -7.08 -0.58
N ASP A 62 -16.45 -7.22 0.09
CA ASP A 62 -17.22 -6.11 0.63
C ASP A 62 -16.70 -5.75 2.02
N ARG A 63 -16.69 -4.46 2.37
CA ARG A 63 -16.25 -3.99 3.68
C ARG A 63 -17.01 -2.77 4.18
N GLN A 64 -16.97 -2.61 5.49
CA GLN A 64 -17.32 -1.39 6.21
C GLN A 64 -16.23 -1.08 7.23
N VAL A 65 -16.18 0.18 7.63
CA VAL A 65 -15.24 0.69 8.64
C VAL A 65 -16.06 1.19 9.81
N LEU A 66 -15.66 0.80 11.01
CA LEU A 66 -16.31 1.18 12.25
C LEU A 66 -15.25 1.65 13.24
N ASP A 67 -15.28 2.93 13.60
CA ASP A 67 -14.46 3.48 14.67
C ASP A 67 -15.27 3.38 15.98
N SER A 68 -14.85 2.52 16.91
CA SER A 68 -15.59 2.26 18.16
C SER A 68 -14.65 2.02 19.34
N PRO A 69 -14.39 3.05 20.17
CA PRO A 69 -13.60 2.91 21.39
C PRO A 69 -14.21 1.91 22.38
N ASP A 70 -15.54 1.87 22.51
CA ASP A 70 -16.23 0.96 23.44
C ASP A 70 -16.04 -0.51 23.05
N LEU A 71 -16.21 -0.82 21.76
CA LEU A 71 -15.93 -2.16 21.23
C LEU A 71 -14.46 -2.50 21.43
N ALA A 72 -13.55 -1.53 21.23
CA ALA A 72 -12.12 -1.73 21.42
C ALA A 72 -11.76 -2.08 22.86
N SER A 73 -12.28 -1.33 23.82
CA SER A 73 -12.08 -1.60 25.25
C SER A 73 -12.63 -2.98 25.66
N GLY A 74 -13.82 -3.34 25.20
CA GLY A 74 -14.43 -4.64 25.49
C GLY A 74 -13.64 -5.82 24.92
N MET A 75 -13.18 -5.70 23.67
CA MET A 75 -12.34 -6.71 23.01
C MET A 75 -10.96 -6.83 23.67
N PHE A 76 -10.34 -5.70 24.02
CA PHE A 76 -9.03 -5.70 24.67
C PHE A 76 -9.06 -6.37 26.05
N ALA A 77 -10.12 -6.13 26.83
CA ALA A 77 -10.30 -6.77 28.15
C ALA A 77 -10.31 -8.31 28.06
N ARG A 78 -10.86 -8.87 26.97
CA ARG A 78 -10.83 -10.32 26.69
C ARG A 78 -9.47 -10.77 26.14
N LEU A 79 -8.83 -9.94 25.33
CA LEU A 79 -7.63 -10.30 24.56
C LEU A 79 -6.33 -10.23 25.39
N GLN A 80 -6.22 -9.31 26.35
CA GLN A 80 -4.95 -8.95 27.01
C GLN A 80 -4.19 -10.11 27.68
N GLY A 81 -4.88 -11.18 28.09
CA GLY A 81 -4.27 -12.40 28.67
C GLY A 81 -3.99 -13.52 27.66
N LEU A 82 -4.36 -13.31 26.39
CA LEU A 82 -4.32 -14.34 25.34
C LEU A 82 -3.22 -14.07 24.30
N VAL A 83 -2.69 -12.85 24.28
CA VAL A 83 -1.60 -12.38 23.40
C VAL A 83 -0.31 -12.14 24.20
N PRO A 84 0.86 -12.04 23.56
CA PRO A 84 2.12 -11.76 24.24
C PRO A 84 2.04 -10.41 24.95
N ALA A 85 2.42 -10.38 26.23
CA ALA A 85 2.54 -9.14 27.00
C ALA A 85 3.66 -8.23 26.46
N SER A 86 4.61 -8.80 25.71
CA SER A 86 5.70 -8.08 25.08
C SER A 86 6.05 -8.65 23.70
N MET A 87 6.51 -7.79 22.79
CA MET A 87 6.94 -8.15 21.43
C MET A 87 8.38 -7.66 21.19
N PRO A 88 9.24 -8.44 20.50
CA PRO A 88 10.63 -8.08 20.25
C PRO A 88 10.75 -6.86 19.32
N LEU A 89 11.81 -6.07 19.51
CA LEU A 89 12.10 -4.84 18.76
C LEU A 89 12.82 -5.14 17.44
N ALA A 90 12.21 -5.98 16.59
CA ALA A 90 12.81 -6.58 15.40
C ALA A 90 14.10 -7.39 15.67
N GLU A 91 14.43 -8.31 14.76
CA GLU A 91 15.55 -9.27 14.93
C GLU A 91 16.94 -8.64 14.97
N THR A 92 17.07 -7.35 14.66
CA THR A 92 18.36 -6.69 14.42
C THR A 92 19.02 -6.09 15.66
N GLU A 93 18.32 -5.98 16.79
CA GLU A 93 18.85 -5.35 18.02
C GLU A 93 18.58 -6.25 19.23
N PRO A 94 19.41 -7.29 19.47
CA PRO A 94 19.21 -8.24 20.57
C PRO A 94 19.21 -7.63 21.98
N SER A 95 19.71 -6.39 22.12
CA SER A 95 19.81 -5.63 23.37
C SER A 95 18.64 -4.67 23.60
N ALA A 96 17.75 -4.49 22.62
CA ALA A 96 16.64 -3.55 22.74
C ALA A 96 15.54 -4.11 23.66
N LEU A 97 15.10 -3.30 24.63
CA LEU A 97 13.95 -3.61 25.47
C LEU A 97 12.72 -3.88 24.58
N PRO A 98 11.89 -4.91 24.88
CA PRO A 98 10.77 -5.26 24.03
C PRO A 98 9.64 -4.23 24.14
N TRP A 99 8.81 -4.16 23.10
CA TRP A 99 7.57 -3.39 23.14
C TRP A 99 6.58 -4.05 24.11
N THR A 100 5.81 -3.28 24.86
CA THR A 100 4.83 -3.80 25.84
C THR A 100 3.41 -3.65 25.32
N LEU A 101 2.54 -4.63 25.59
CA LEU A 101 1.13 -4.57 25.21
C LEU A 101 0.46 -3.32 25.79
N ASP A 102 -0.27 -2.58 24.95
CA ASP A 102 -0.86 -1.29 25.34
C ASP A 102 -2.38 -1.28 25.14
N SER A 103 -2.85 -1.60 23.93
CA SER A 103 -4.27 -1.49 23.57
C SER A 103 -4.59 -2.32 22.33
N ILE A 104 -5.81 -2.17 21.79
CA ILE A 104 -6.08 -2.46 20.37
C ILE A 104 -6.43 -1.17 19.62
N ASN A 105 -6.49 -1.25 18.29
CA ASN A 105 -6.93 -0.18 17.41
C ASN A 105 -8.46 -0.03 17.44
N GLU A 106 -9.00 1.17 17.66
CA GLU A 106 -10.45 1.43 17.66
C GLU A 106 -11.11 1.29 16.29
N ARG A 107 -10.30 1.27 15.22
CA ARG A 107 -10.78 1.19 13.85
C ARG A 107 -10.93 -0.24 13.39
N PHE A 108 -12.16 -0.73 13.47
CA PHE A 108 -12.53 -2.04 12.99
C PHE A 108 -12.86 -2.04 11.50
N ARG A 109 -12.59 -3.18 10.87
CA ARG A 109 -13.06 -3.50 9.52
C ARG A 109 -13.95 -4.72 9.61
N LEU A 110 -15.22 -4.57 9.26
CA LEU A 110 -16.08 -5.71 9.05
C LEU A 110 -16.05 -6.03 7.56
N CYS A 111 -15.64 -7.24 7.25
CA CYS A 111 -15.50 -7.76 5.89
C CYS A 111 -16.58 -8.81 5.64
N ARG A 112 -17.19 -8.77 4.46
CA ARG A 112 -18.12 -9.76 3.96
C ARG A 112 -17.58 -10.35 2.66
N TYR A 113 -17.58 -11.67 2.56
CA TYR A 113 -17.13 -12.41 1.39
C TYR A 113 -18.25 -13.33 0.90
N ARG A 114 -18.64 -13.17 -0.36
CA ARG A 114 -19.63 -13.95 -1.10
C ARG A 114 -18.94 -14.94 -2.06
N PRO A 115 -19.69 -15.88 -2.67
CA PRO A 115 -19.13 -16.80 -3.64
C PRO A 115 -18.34 -16.05 -4.74
N GLY A 116 -17.13 -16.53 -5.02
CA GLY A 116 -16.20 -15.91 -5.96
C GLY A 116 -15.29 -14.84 -5.36
N GLN A 117 -15.57 -14.32 -4.16
CA GLN A 117 -14.71 -13.35 -3.50
C GLN A 117 -13.54 -14.03 -2.76
N VAL A 118 -12.43 -13.30 -2.70
CA VAL A 118 -11.15 -13.79 -2.21
C VAL A 118 -10.36 -12.64 -1.59
N PHE A 119 -9.36 -13.02 -0.80
CA PHE A 119 -8.37 -12.12 -0.27
C PHE A 119 -6.99 -12.65 -0.61
N HIS A 120 -6.26 -11.94 -1.48
CA HIS A 120 -4.98 -12.42 -1.98
C HIS A 120 -3.89 -12.32 -0.92
N MET A 121 -2.84 -13.13 -1.12
CA MET A 121 -1.70 -13.22 -0.22
C MET A 121 -1.00 -11.86 -0.05
N HIS A 122 -0.78 -11.45 1.20
CA HIS A 122 -0.11 -10.19 1.54
C HIS A 122 0.36 -10.20 3.00
N GLN A 123 1.13 -9.17 3.37
CA GLN A 123 1.45 -8.83 4.75
C GLN A 123 0.61 -7.64 5.22
N ASP A 124 0.27 -7.64 6.50
CA ASP A 124 -0.56 -6.60 7.07
C ASP A 124 0.22 -5.34 7.40
N GLY A 125 -0.47 -4.21 7.27
CA GLY A 125 0.14 -2.93 7.48
C GLY A 125 0.11 -2.44 8.90
N VAL A 126 1.26 -2.00 9.39
CA VAL A 126 1.40 -1.38 10.71
C VAL A 126 0.57 -0.11 10.81
N HIS A 127 -0.27 -0.05 11.84
CA HIS A 127 -0.94 1.16 12.28
C HIS A 127 -0.06 1.87 13.30
N HIS A 128 0.44 3.05 12.94
CA HIS A 128 1.18 3.90 13.87
C HIS A 128 0.24 4.94 14.47
N ARG A 129 0.14 4.98 15.80
CA ARG A 129 -0.53 6.06 16.53
C ARG A 129 0.43 7.19 16.88
N SER A 130 1.68 6.83 17.13
CA SER A 130 2.77 7.75 17.41
C SER A 130 4.10 7.03 17.20
N ARG A 131 5.22 7.71 17.44
CA ARG A 131 6.55 7.07 17.41
C ARG A 131 6.71 5.95 18.43
N SER A 132 5.99 6.03 19.55
CA SER A 132 6.10 5.06 20.64
C SER A 132 4.91 4.11 20.70
N LEU A 133 3.96 4.17 19.76
CA LEU A 133 2.76 3.33 19.74
C LEU A 133 2.47 2.85 18.32
N GLN A 134 2.53 1.54 18.12
CA GLN A 134 2.23 0.92 16.84
C GLN A 134 1.57 -0.44 17.01
N SER A 135 0.84 -0.88 15.98
CA SER A 135 0.35 -2.24 15.95
C SER A 135 1.46 -3.25 15.62
N CYS A 136 1.44 -4.40 16.29
CA CYS A 136 2.39 -5.49 16.02
C CYS A 136 1.68 -6.77 15.56
N LEU A 137 0.42 -6.95 15.94
CA LEU A 137 -0.38 -8.12 15.60
C LEU A 137 -1.68 -7.69 14.91
N THR A 138 -2.15 -8.46 13.95
CA THR A 138 -3.52 -8.41 13.45
C THR A 138 -4.36 -9.42 14.23
N PHE A 139 -5.64 -9.12 14.47
CA PHE A 139 -6.61 -10.17 14.79
C PHE A 139 -7.81 -10.18 13.84
N LEU A 140 -8.30 -11.40 13.58
CA LEU A 140 -9.49 -11.70 12.80
C LEU A 140 -10.46 -12.47 13.68
N VAL A 141 -11.63 -11.90 13.95
CA VAL A 141 -12.74 -12.62 14.58
C VAL A 141 -13.68 -13.09 13.50
N TYR A 142 -13.85 -14.40 13.40
CA TYR A 142 -14.80 -15.00 12.47
C TYR A 142 -16.20 -14.91 13.06
N LEU A 143 -17.09 -14.22 12.37
CA LEU A 143 -18.47 -14.03 12.83
C LEU A 143 -19.41 -15.10 12.26
N SER A 144 -19.10 -15.63 11.08
CA SER A 144 -19.80 -16.77 10.49
C SER A 144 -19.07 -18.07 10.78
N ASP A 145 -19.82 -19.17 10.84
CA ASP A 145 -19.24 -20.51 10.95
C ASP A 145 -18.51 -20.88 9.65
N GLY A 146 -17.31 -21.43 9.76
CA GLY A 146 -16.63 -22.08 8.64
C GLY A 146 -17.46 -23.22 8.03
N ALA A 147 -18.43 -23.80 8.75
CA ALA A 147 -19.39 -24.76 8.18
C ALA A 147 -20.56 -24.11 7.41
N SER A 148 -20.79 -22.80 7.58
CA SER A 148 -21.86 -22.06 6.89
C SER A 148 -21.43 -21.52 5.51
N CYS A 149 -20.15 -21.69 5.18
CA CYS A 149 -19.57 -21.36 3.89
C CYS A 149 -18.61 -22.46 3.43
N GLU A 150 -18.48 -22.65 2.13
CA GLU A 150 -17.42 -23.49 1.57
C GLU A 150 -16.25 -22.61 1.14
N GLY A 151 -15.03 -23.04 1.48
CA GLY A 151 -13.83 -22.25 1.32
C GLY A 151 -13.76 -21.08 2.32
N GLY A 152 -13.00 -20.05 1.99
CA GLY A 152 -12.86 -18.90 2.90
C GLY A 152 -11.91 -19.14 4.08
N ASP A 153 -11.09 -20.17 4.10
CA ASP A 153 -10.10 -20.38 5.18
C ASP A 153 -9.06 -19.27 5.25
N THR A 154 -8.45 -19.05 6.42
CA THR A 154 -7.22 -18.26 6.52
C THR A 154 -6.02 -19.17 6.26
N GLN A 155 -5.23 -18.83 5.25
CA GLN A 155 -4.02 -19.55 4.86
C GLN A 155 -2.79 -18.72 5.20
N PHE A 156 -1.75 -19.35 5.73
CA PHE A 156 -0.49 -18.71 6.09
C PHE A 156 0.66 -19.27 5.24
N TYR A 157 1.65 -18.43 4.95
CA TYR A 157 2.76 -18.74 4.05
C TYR A 157 4.09 -18.25 4.62
N GLU A 158 5.17 -18.90 4.22
CA GLU A 158 6.53 -18.52 4.62
C GLU A 158 7.03 -17.27 3.86
N ALA A 159 6.64 -17.10 2.59
CA ALA A 159 7.08 -16.00 1.74
C ALA A 159 6.05 -15.60 0.66
N ALA A 160 6.26 -14.42 0.05
CA ALA A 160 5.41 -13.80 -0.95
C ALA A 160 5.19 -14.61 -2.25
N HIS A 161 6.04 -15.61 -2.54
CA HIS A 161 6.05 -16.32 -3.85
C HIS A 161 5.38 -17.69 -3.82
N ALA A 162 4.65 -18.01 -2.77
CA ALA A 162 3.84 -19.21 -2.72
C ALA A 162 2.53 -19.07 -3.54
N GLY A 163 2.53 -18.36 -4.68
CA GLY A 163 1.40 -18.36 -5.62
C GLY A 163 1.02 -19.79 -6.08
N ASP A 164 2.02 -20.69 -6.06
CA ASP A 164 1.89 -22.14 -6.26
C ASP A 164 2.37 -22.97 -5.04
N GLY A 165 2.73 -22.32 -3.93
CA GLY A 165 3.28 -22.98 -2.75
C GLY A 165 2.17 -23.38 -1.78
N GLU A 166 2.25 -24.60 -1.24
CA GLU A 166 1.30 -25.04 -0.21
C GLU A 166 1.39 -24.14 1.03
N PRO A 167 0.25 -23.75 1.62
CA PRO A 167 0.25 -22.97 2.85
C PRO A 167 0.90 -23.76 3.98
N ILE A 168 1.75 -23.10 4.78
CA ILE A 168 2.38 -23.72 5.95
C ILE A 168 1.36 -24.04 7.04
N ALA A 169 0.20 -23.37 7.00
CA ALA A 169 -0.96 -23.69 7.81
C ALA A 169 -2.24 -23.16 7.15
N THR A 170 -3.34 -23.89 7.33
CA THR A 170 -4.69 -23.45 6.96
C THR A 170 -5.57 -23.54 8.19
N VAL A 171 -6.30 -22.46 8.49
CA VAL A 171 -7.22 -22.37 9.62
C VAL A 171 -8.64 -22.20 9.10
N THR A 172 -9.50 -23.17 9.43
CA THR A 172 -10.94 -23.13 9.23
C THR A 172 -11.62 -22.88 10.58
N PRO A 173 -11.85 -21.62 10.97
CA PRO A 173 -12.40 -21.29 12.28
C PRO A 173 -13.93 -21.36 12.31
N GLN A 174 -14.46 -21.66 13.49
CA GLN A 174 -15.90 -21.58 13.80
C GLN A 174 -16.31 -20.15 14.14
N ALA A 175 -17.62 -19.87 14.09
CA ALA A 175 -18.16 -18.60 14.54
C ALA A 175 -17.69 -18.29 15.97
N GLY A 176 -17.31 -17.04 16.20
CA GLY A 176 -16.75 -16.56 17.45
C GLY A 176 -15.28 -16.88 17.68
N SER A 177 -14.61 -17.62 16.79
CA SER A 177 -13.17 -17.86 16.92
C SER A 177 -12.36 -16.63 16.52
N LEU A 178 -11.30 -16.34 17.28
CA LEU A 178 -10.32 -15.31 16.97
C LEU A 178 -9.00 -15.92 16.49
N ILE A 179 -8.44 -15.42 15.39
CA ILE A 179 -7.07 -15.69 14.94
C ILE A 179 -6.27 -14.41 15.17
N VAL A 180 -5.19 -14.46 15.94
CA VAL A 180 -4.29 -13.32 16.19
C VAL A 180 -2.88 -13.67 15.78
N PHE A 181 -2.24 -12.83 14.98
CA PHE A 181 -0.97 -13.16 14.34
C PHE A 181 -0.11 -11.94 14.04
N ASP A 182 1.20 -12.14 13.94
CA ASP A 182 2.20 -11.10 13.65
C ASP A 182 2.01 -10.50 12.24
N HIS A 183 2.08 -9.16 12.11
CA HIS A 183 1.90 -8.47 10.82
C HIS A 183 2.86 -8.92 9.72
N ARG A 184 4.01 -9.50 10.08
CA ARG A 184 5.01 -10.01 9.14
C ARG A 184 4.62 -11.35 8.52
N LEU A 185 3.58 -12.02 9.01
CA LEU A 185 3.11 -13.27 8.40
C LEU A 185 2.40 -12.99 7.07
N TRP A 186 2.85 -13.67 6.03
CA TRP A 186 2.14 -13.72 4.76
C TRP A 186 0.88 -14.56 4.95
N HIS A 187 -0.25 -14.00 4.56
CA HIS A 187 -1.52 -14.69 4.69
C HIS A 187 -2.50 -14.32 3.57
N ALA A 188 -3.40 -15.25 3.28
CA ALA A 188 -4.48 -15.10 2.30
C ALA A 188 -5.80 -15.60 2.89
N GLY A 189 -6.91 -15.22 2.28
CA GLY A 189 -8.21 -15.84 2.49
C GLY A 189 -8.55 -16.68 1.29
N ALA A 190 -8.74 -18.00 1.48
CA ALA A 190 -9.16 -18.89 0.41
C ALA A 190 -10.45 -18.38 -0.25
N ARG A 191 -10.64 -18.69 -1.53
CA ARG A 191 -11.85 -18.29 -2.26
C ARG A 191 -13.08 -18.87 -1.57
N VAL A 192 -14.11 -18.05 -1.38
CA VAL A 192 -15.43 -18.53 -0.94
C VAL A 192 -16.13 -19.13 -2.16
N THR A 193 -16.56 -20.40 -2.09
CA THR A 193 -17.26 -21.09 -3.18
C THR A 193 -18.77 -21.17 -2.93
N ALA A 194 -19.20 -21.21 -1.67
CA ALA A 194 -20.60 -21.20 -1.27
C ALA A 194 -20.80 -20.46 0.07
N GLY A 195 -22.01 -19.97 0.33
CA GLY A 195 -22.35 -19.27 1.57
C GLY A 195 -21.82 -17.84 1.64
N THR A 196 -21.83 -17.23 2.83
CA THR A 196 -21.28 -15.88 3.06
C THR A 196 -20.45 -15.87 4.33
N LYS A 197 -19.20 -15.43 4.20
CA LYS A 197 -18.23 -15.33 5.29
C LYS A 197 -18.17 -13.90 5.84
N TYR A 198 -18.23 -13.76 7.16
CA TYR A 198 -18.10 -12.49 7.86
C TYR A 198 -16.88 -12.50 8.80
N ILE A 199 -16.04 -11.47 8.70
CA ILE A 199 -14.88 -11.27 9.58
C ILE A 199 -14.91 -9.87 10.16
N LEU A 200 -14.71 -9.76 11.47
CA LEU A 200 -14.32 -8.51 12.14
C LEU A 200 -12.80 -8.50 12.31
N ARG A 201 -12.14 -7.45 11.84
CA ARG A 201 -10.70 -7.29 11.93
C ARG A 201 -10.32 -5.99 12.65
N SER A 202 -9.28 -6.06 13.49
CA SER A 202 -8.52 -4.90 13.94
C SER A 202 -7.09 -5.32 14.30
N ASP A 203 -6.32 -4.43 14.91
CA ASP A 203 -4.90 -4.61 15.20
C ASP A 203 -4.62 -4.43 16.71
N VAL A 204 -3.62 -5.16 17.24
CA VAL A 204 -3.15 -5.06 18.62
C VAL A 204 -1.97 -4.12 18.69
N VAL A 205 -2.07 -3.12 19.57
CA VAL A 205 -1.12 -2.01 19.72
C VAL A 205 -0.19 -2.27 20.89
N TYR A 206 1.09 -2.03 20.65
CA TYR A 206 2.16 -2.12 21.61
C TYR A 206 2.85 -0.76 21.76
N ARG A 207 3.46 -0.56 22.92
CA ARG A 207 4.21 0.63 23.30
C ARG A 207 5.71 0.37 23.31
N ALA A 208 6.48 1.28 22.74
CA ALA A 208 7.94 1.23 22.79
C ALA A 208 8.43 1.48 24.23
N PRO A 209 9.56 0.88 24.64
CA PRO A 209 10.16 1.16 25.94
C PRO A 209 10.44 2.66 26.14
N GLU A 210 10.29 3.15 27.36
CA GLU A 210 10.67 4.51 27.71
C GLU A 210 12.16 4.74 27.40
N GLY A 211 12.47 5.79 26.64
CA GLY A 211 13.83 6.10 26.20
C GLY A 211 14.35 5.34 24.97
N ALA A 212 13.59 4.38 24.41
CA ALA A 212 13.97 3.68 23.17
C ALA A 212 13.74 4.53 21.90
N CYS A 213 13.01 5.63 22.00
CA CYS A 213 13.01 6.65 20.96
C CYS A 213 14.36 7.37 21.05
N HIS A 214 15.24 7.14 20.07
CA HIS A 214 16.56 7.76 19.84
C HIS A 214 17.78 6.92 20.23
N THR A 215 18.28 6.09 19.30
CA THR A 215 19.68 5.61 19.33
C THR A 215 20.25 5.48 17.91
N ALA A 216 20.28 6.62 17.19
CA ALA A 216 21.23 7.03 16.15
C ALA A 216 20.49 7.97 15.18
N ALA A 217 21.00 9.20 15.01
CA ALA A 217 20.42 10.16 14.06
C ALA A 217 20.59 9.64 12.63
N ALA A 218 19.59 8.89 12.15
CA ALA A 218 19.49 8.56 10.74
C ALA A 218 19.26 9.86 9.95
N THR A 219 19.80 9.95 8.73
CA THR A 219 19.71 11.14 7.88
C THR A 219 18.27 11.59 7.63
N PHE A 220 17.21 10.87 7.99
CA PHE A 220 15.83 11.36 7.91
C PHE A 220 14.99 10.98 9.15
N GLU A 221 15.59 11.05 10.35
CA GLU A 221 15.02 10.54 11.62
C GLU A 221 13.64 11.11 11.98
N SER A 222 13.29 12.31 11.53
CA SER A 222 11.92 12.84 11.67
C SER A 222 10.93 12.28 10.64
N GLY A 223 11.17 11.03 10.21
CA GLY A 223 10.46 10.33 9.14
C GLY A 223 8.96 10.17 9.35
N HIS A 224 8.31 9.54 8.38
CA HIS A 224 6.87 9.33 8.43
C HIS A 224 6.49 8.27 9.47
N GLN A 225 5.27 8.40 10.02
CA GLN A 225 4.69 7.35 10.86
C GLN A 225 4.10 6.25 9.96
N GLY A 226 4.89 5.21 9.73
CA GLY A 226 4.58 4.17 8.76
C GLY A 226 4.96 4.59 7.35
N TYR A 227 4.29 4.03 6.35
CA TYR A 227 4.80 3.99 4.98
C TYR A 227 5.12 5.36 4.41
N VAL A 228 6.26 5.48 3.76
CA VAL A 228 6.50 6.54 2.78
C VAL A 228 6.06 5.99 1.43
N TRP A 229 5.17 6.69 0.72
CA TRP A 229 4.61 6.22 -0.55
C TRP A 229 5.33 6.79 -1.76
N THR A 230 5.74 8.04 -1.66
CA THR A 230 6.22 8.80 -2.80
C THR A 230 7.26 9.81 -2.37
N LEU A 231 8.21 10.07 -3.26
CA LEU A 231 9.19 11.13 -3.19
C LEU A 231 9.02 12.05 -4.40
N GLU A 232 9.34 13.32 -4.26
CA GLU A 232 9.31 14.27 -5.37
C GLU A 232 10.41 15.34 -5.20
N PRO A 233 11.34 15.49 -6.16
CA PRO A 233 12.34 16.54 -6.11
C PRO A 233 11.72 17.92 -6.32
N LEU A 234 12.03 18.86 -5.42
CA LEU A 234 11.59 20.25 -5.48
C LEU A 234 12.70 21.19 -5.97
N SER A 235 13.95 20.82 -5.75
CA SER A 235 15.17 21.44 -6.27
C SER A 235 16.33 20.44 -6.17
N PRO A 236 17.57 20.76 -6.60
CA PRO A 236 18.72 19.87 -6.40
C PRO A 236 19.02 19.54 -4.92
N GLU A 237 18.54 20.36 -3.99
CA GLU A 237 18.83 20.24 -2.55
C GLU A 237 17.59 19.95 -1.69
N ILE A 238 16.38 20.07 -2.26
CA ILE A 238 15.12 19.98 -1.53
C ILE A 238 14.18 18.98 -2.20
N PHE A 239 13.50 18.18 -1.39
CA PHE A 239 12.48 17.27 -1.86
C PHE A 239 11.29 17.17 -0.91
N ALA A 240 10.20 16.61 -1.42
CA ALA A 240 9.02 16.27 -0.63
C ALA A 240 8.82 14.75 -0.56
N SER A 241 8.23 14.29 0.53
CA SER A 241 7.77 12.91 0.69
C SER A 241 6.31 12.88 1.16
N GLY A 242 5.53 11.94 0.63
CA GLY A 242 4.13 11.71 1.01
C GLY A 242 3.99 10.39 1.77
N GLY A 243 3.28 10.41 2.89
CA GLY A 243 3.22 9.27 3.82
C GLY A 243 1.84 8.66 4.04
N ARG A 244 1.83 7.49 4.70
CA ARG A 244 0.63 6.86 5.24
C ARG A 244 0.00 7.71 6.33
N ASP A 245 0.82 8.44 7.08
CA ASP A 245 0.48 9.37 8.15
C ASP A 245 -0.23 10.66 7.71
N THR A 246 -0.73 10.68 6.47
CA THR A 246 -1.46 11.78 5.81
C THR A 246 -0.66 13.06 5.61
N SER A 247 0.59 13.09 6.05
CA SER A 247 1.45 14.26 5.96
C SER A 247 2.27 14.25 4.67
N ILE A 248 2.64 15.46 4.24
CA ILE A 248 3.72 15.69 3.29
C ILE A 248 4.86 16.33 4.06
N ARG A 249 6.07 15.81 3.93
CA ARG A 249 7.25 16.37 4.58
C ARG A 249 8.18 16.94 3.52
N VAL A 250 8.69 18.15 3.76
CA VAL A 250 9.66 18.83 2.91
C VAL A 250 11.00 18.81 3.60
N TRP A 251 12.00 18.34 2.90
CA TRP A 251 13.32 18.02 3.42
C TRP A 251 14.39 18.76 2.65
N HIS A 252 15.43 19.16 3.36
CA HIS A 252 16.74 19.34 2.76
C HIS A 252 17.42 17.98 2.60
N ARG A 253 18.25 17.80 1.58
CA ARG A 253 18.89 16.50 1.27
C ARG A 253 19.87 16.02 2.34
N ASP A 254 20.35 16.91 3.22
CA ASP A 254 21.15 16.53 4.39
C ASP A 254 20.33 15.86 5.52
N GLY A 255 19.00 15.84 5.38
CA GLY A 255 18.12 15.27 6.38
C GLY A 255 17.26 16.22 7.17
N THR A 256 17.53 17.51 7.05
CA THR A 256 16.81 18.52 7.82
C THR A 256 15.36 18.58 7.35
N LEU A 257 14.42 18.32 8.27
CA LEU A 257 13.00 18.56 8.02
C LEU A 257 12.74 20.06 8.02
N LEU A 258 12.43 20.59 6.83
CA LEU A 258 12.15 22.01 6.64
C LEU A 258 10.69 22.33 6.97
N ARG A 259 9.77 21.42 6.61
CA ARG A 259 8.34 21.66 6.78
C ARG A 259 7.50 20.38 6.80
N THR A 260 6.35 20.44 7.45
CA THR A 260 5.26 19.47 7.28
C THR A 260 4.01 20.16 6.76
N LEU A 261 3.44 19.64 5.68
CA LEU A 261 2.18 20.09 5.08
C LEU A 261 1.09 19.13 5.54
N ASN A 262 0.11 19.65 6.29
CA ASN A 262 -1.00 18.89 6.84
C ASN A 262 -2.30 19.33 6.16
N GLY A 263 -3.18 18.38 5.85
CA GLY A 263 -4.50 18.67 5.30
C GLY A 263 -5.17 17.47 4.65
N HIS A 264 -4.41 16.51 4.13
CA HIS A 264 -4.97 15.22 3.74
C HIS A 264 -5.43 14.44 4.97
N THR A 265 -6.50 13.67 4.80
CA THR A 265 -7.13 12.85 5.85
C THR A 265 -6.83 11.37 5.69
N GLN A 266 -6.22 10.99 4.57
CA GLN A 266 -5.69 9.67 4.31
C GLN A 266 -4.32 9.77 3.64
N SER A 267 -3.75 8.64 3.27
CA SER A 267 -2.38 8.56 2.78
C SER A 267 -2.16 9.31 1.47
N VAL A 268 -1.06 10.04 1.40
CA VAL A 268 -0.63 10.78 0.21
C VAL A 268 0.13 9.83 -0.70
N LEU A 269 -0.37 9.59 -1.91
CA LEU A 269 0.14 8.56 -2.82
C LEU A 269 0.93 9.12 -4.00
N GLY A 270 0.69 10.38 -4.36
CA GLY A 270 1.39 11.04 -5.45
C GLY A 270 1.70 12.49 -5.12
N LEU A 271 2.84 12.96 -5.62
CA LEU A 271 3.33 14.32 -5.54
C LEU A 271 3.83 14.73 -6.92
N ALA A 272 3.61 15.99 -7.30
CA ALA A 272 4.17 16.54 -8.53
C ALA A 272 4.55 18.02 -8.33
N ARG A 273 5.79 18.37 -8.62
CA ARG A 273 6.19 19.78 -8.65
C ARG A 273 5.49 20.49 -9.80
N LEU A 274 4.77 21.57 -9.50
CA LEU A 274 4.09 22.40 -10.52
C LEU A 274 4.93 23.60 -10.94
N SER A 275 5.72 24.14 -10.01
CA SER A 275 6.62 25.27 -10.24
C SER A 275 7.70 25.32 -9.14
N ASP A 276 8.51 26.38 -9.13
CA ASP A 276 9.51 26.61 -8.06
C ASP A 276 8.91 26.78 -6.66
N ARG A 277 7.59 27.02 -6.57
CA ARG A 277 6.91 27.29 -5.32
C ARG A 277 5.69 26.42 -5.08
N CYS A 278 5.16 25.80 -6.13
CA CYS A 278 3.93 25.02 -6.05
C CYS A 278 4.17 23.51 -6.16
N LEU A 279 3.48 22.76 -5.30
CA LEU A 279 3.47 21.29 -5.28
C LEU A 279 2.00 20.82 -5.34
N ALA A 280 1.70 19.85 -6.20
CA ALA A 280 0.45 19.13 -6.16
C ALA A 280 0.60 17.85 -5.33
N SER A 281 -0.46 17.45 -4.65
CA SER A 281 -0.54 16.16 -3.96
C SER A 281 -1.89 15.50 -4.15
N VAL A 282 -1.86 14.18 -4.22
CA VAL A 282 -3.05 13.34 -4.34
C VAL A 282 -3.05 12.23 -3.31
N SER A 283 -4.24 11.82 -2.88
CA SER A 283 -4.41 10.97 -1.70
C SER A 283 -5.58 9.98 -1.85
N ARG A 284 -5.56 8.95 -1.00
CA ARG A 284 -6.70 8.04 -0.84
C ARG A 284 -7.98 8.74 -0.35
N ASP A 285 -7.85 9.93 0.25
CA ASP A 285 -9.01 10.76 0.62
C ASP A 285 -9.73 11.38 -0.58
N ARG A 286 -9.30 11.06 -1.82
CA ARG A 286 -9.90 11.49 -3.09
C ARG A 286 -9.73 12.98 -3.38
N ALA A 287 -8.89 13.67 -2.61
CA ALA A 287 -8.60 15.07 -2.81
C ALA A 287 -7.32 15.29 -3.63
N LEU A 288 -7.37 16.29 -4.51
CA LEU A 288 -6.20 16.97 -5.06
C LEU A 288 -5.96 18.24 -4.26
N ARG A 289 -4.72 18.46 -3.80
CA ARG A 289 -4.33 19.68 -3.10
C ARG A 289 -3.15 20.35 -3.79
N ILE A 290 -3.19 21.67 -3.84
CA ILE A 290 -2.10 22.51 -4.36
C ILE A 290 -1.53 23.33 -3.22
N TRP A 291 -0.22 23.28 -3.05
CA TRP A 291 0.49 23.87 -1.91
C TRP A 291 1.51 24.89 -2.37
N ASP A 292 1.66 25.97 -1.61
CA ASP A 292 2.93 26.66 -1.53
C ASP A 292 3.80 25.90 -0.53
N TRP A 293 4.74 25.10 -1.04
CA TRP A 293 5.54 24.21 -0.19
C TRP A 293 6.57 24.98 0.65
N GLN A 294 6.94 26.20 0.26
CA GLN A 294 7.86 27.05 1.01
C GLN A 294 7.19 27.66 2.24
N SER A 295 5.97 28.20 2.07
CA SER A 295 5.21 28.79 3.19
C SER A 295 4.44 27.74 4.01
N GLY A 296 4.11 26.60 3.40
CA GLY A 296 3.29 25.56 4.02
C GLY A 296 1.80 25.70 3.77
N ARG A 297 1.38 26.74 3.04
CA ARG A 297 -0.04 27.03 2.83
C ARG A 297 -0.63 26.11 1.77
N CYS A 298 -1.75 25.48 2.10
CA CYS A 298 -2.63 24.89 1.10
C CYS A 298 -3.34 26.03 0.33
N LEU A 299 -3.03 26.17 -0.95
CA LEU A 299 -3.57 27.23 -1.82
C LEU A 299 -4.94 26.86 -2.36
N HIS A 300 -5.08 25.60 -2.80
CA HIS A 300 -6.30 25.09 -3.43
C HIS A 300 -6.57 23.66 -2.99
N VAL A 301 -7.86 23.31 -2.89
CA VAL A 301 -8.35 21.99 -2.54
C VAL A 301 -9.47 21.62 -3.49
N VAL A 302 -9.38 20.42 -4.06
CA VAL A 302 -10.46 19.76 -4.79
C VAL A 302 -10.82 18.51 -3.98
N ASP A 303 -11.83 18.61 -3.11
CA ASP A 303 -12.13 17.56 -2.10
C ASP A 303 -12.62 16.23 -2.69
N LEU A 304 -13.18 16.26 -3.90
CA LEU A 304 -13.62 15.08 -4.64
C LEU A 304 -13.15 15.18 -6.09
N ALA A 305 -11.84 15.12 -6.26
CA ALA A 305 -11.24 15.12 -7.59
C ALA A 305 -11.55 13.82 -8.36
N HIS A 306 -11.74 12.70 -7.65
CA HIS A 306 -12.07 11.38 -8.20
C HIS A 306 -13.15 10.69 -7.34
N ALA A 307 -13.84 9.71 -7.92
CA ALA A 307 -14.86 8.92 -7.19
C ALA A 307 -14.25 7.88 -6.23
N ALA A 308 -12.98 7.54 -6.43
CA ALA A 308 -12.20 6.61 -5.61
C ALA A 308 -10.80 7.20 -5.33
N ALA A 309 -9.92 6.42 -4.69
CA ALA A 309 -8.57 6.86 -4.33
C ALA A 309 -7.79 7.41 -5.54
N LEU A 310 -7.10 8.54 -5.36
CA LEU A 310 -6.12 9.01 -6.33
C LEU A 310 -4.78 8.31 -6.10
N LEU A 311 -4.14 7.90 -7.17
CA LEU A 311 -2.94 7.05 -7.15
C LEU A 311 -1.72 7.76 -7.73
N SER A 312 -1.90 8.66 -8.70
CA SER A 312 -0.80 9.34 -9.38
C SER A 312 -1.18 10.75 -9.82
N VAL A 313 -0.18 11.61 -9.90
CA VAL A 313 -0.28 13.00 -10.36
C VAL A 313 0.97 13.37 -11.13
N VAL A 314 0.82 14.12 -12.21
CA VAL A 314 1.93 14.68 -12.98
C VAL A 314 1.58 16.07 -13.49
N ALA A 315 2.57 16.96 -13.54
CA ALA A 315 2.45 18.28 -14.16
C ALA A 315 2.93 18.21 -15.61
N LEU A 316 2.11 18.71 -16.54
CA LEU A 316 2.47 18.88 -17.95
C LEU A 316 3.12 20.25 -18.17
N ASP A 317 3.89 20.37 -19.26
CA ASP A 317 4.67 21.58 -19.55
C ASP A 317 3.78 22.79 -19.92
N ASP A 318 2.52 22.55 -20.30
CA ASP A 318 1.51 23.59 -20.54
C ASP A 318 0.83 24.11 -19.25
N GLY A 319 1.20 23.58 -18.08
CA GLY A 319 0.64 23.92 -16.78
C GLY A 319 -0.59 23.11 -16.39
N THR A 320 -1.03 22.17 -17.23
CA THR A 320 -2.07 21.19 -16.88
C THR A 320 -1.56 20.20 -15.85
N VAL A 321 -2.38 19.86 -14.87
CA VAL A 321 -2.12 18.80 -13.89
C VAL A 321 -2.99 17.60 -14.26
N ALA A 322 -2.38 16.45 -14.52
CA ALA A 322 -3.10 15.21 -14.75
C ALA A 322 -3.10 14.36 -13.48
N THR A 323 -4.27 13.87 -13.07
CA THR A 323 -4.44 12.97 -11.93
C THR A 323 -5.08 11.66 -12.37
N ALA A 324 -4.67 10.55 -11.77
CA ALA A 324 -5.17 9.22 -12.08
C ALA A 324 -5.61 8.49 -10.81
N GLY A 325 -6.62 7.63 -10.92
CA GLY A 325 -7.25 7.02 -9.75
C GLY A 325 -7.79 5.60 -9.95
N ALA A 326 -8.22 5.04 -8.82
CA ALA A 326 -8.91 3.76 -8.69
C ALA A 326 -10.29 3.72 -9.37
N ASP A 327 -10.83 4.89 -9.73
CA ASP A 327 -12.07 5.01 -10.50
C ASP A 327 -11.87 4.82 -12.01
N ARG A 328 -10.64 4.44 -12.41
CA ARG A 328 -10.24 4.11 -13.80
C ARG A 328 -10.15 5.33 -14.72
N HIS A 329 -10.19 6.52 -14.15
CA HIS A 329 -10.17 7.77 -14.88
C HIS A 329 -8.85 8.50 -14.72
N ILE A 330 -8.55 9.33 -15.72
CA ILE A 330 -7.54 10.38 -15.64
C ILE A 330 -8.28 11.71 -15.76
N ASN A 331 -8.17 12.57 -14.76
CA ASN A 331 -8.78 13.91 -14.79
C ASN A 331 -7.68 14.96 -15.00
N LEU A 332 -8.00 16.01 -15.73
CA LEU A 332 -7.11 17.12 -16.06
C LEU A 332 -7.58 18.38 -15.33
N TRP A 333 -6.62 19.12 -14.77
CA TRP A 333 -6.85 20.32 -13.97
C TRP A 333 -5.93 21.44 -14.39
N ASP A 334 -6.32 22.68 -14.15
CA ASP A 334 -5.39 23.80 -14.13
C ASP A 334 -4.59 23.82 -12.81
N ALA A 335 -3.57 24.68 -12.75
CA ALA A 335 -2.72 24.83 -11.56
C ALA A 335 -3.47 25.34 -10.30
N LYS A 336 -4.74 25.71 -10.40
CA LYS A 336 -5.61 26.15 -9.30
C LYS A 336 -6.69 25.11 -8.95
N GLY A 337 -6.68 23.94 -9.60
CA GLY A 337 -7.65 22.87 -9.38
C GLY A 337 -8.97 23.05 -10.16
N GLY A 338 -9.03 23.96 -11.14
CA GLY A 338 -10.15 24.05 -12.07
C GLY A 338 -10.13 22.87 -13.05
N ALA A 339 -11.26 22.19 -13.24
CA ALA A 339 -11.33 21.05 -14.16
C ALA A 339 -11.15 21.50 -15.62
N CYS A 340 -10.22 20.86 -16.34
CA CYS A 340 -9.89 21.12 -17.74
C CYS A 340 -10.35 20.01 -18.68
N GLY A 341 -10.58 18.79 -18.18
CA GLY A 341 -11.00 17.66 -18.99
C GLY A 341 -10.85 16.33 -18.28
N ALA A 342 -11.11 15.24 -19.01
CA ALA A 342 -10.89 13.89 -18.53
C ALA A 342 -10.55 12.96 -19.70
N LEU A 343 -9.69 11.97 -19.44
CA LEU A 343 -9.31 10.92 -20.38
C LEU A 343 -9.96 9.62 -19.91
N LYS A 344 -10.85 9.09 -20.75
CA LYS A 344 -11.62 7.87 -20.47
C LYS A 344 -11.20 6.77 -21.41
N GLY A 345 -11.00 5.57 -20.88
CA GLY A 345 -10.77 4.39 -21.70
C GLY A 345 -10.15 3.20 -20.97
N HIS A 346 -9.50 3.41 -19.83
CA HIS A 346 -9.03 2.31 -19.00
C HIS A 346 -10.20 1.58 -18.33
N ASP A 347 -10.07 0.26 -18.20
CA ASP A 347 -11.06 -0.63 -17.58
C ASP A 347 -10.64 -1.09 -16.18
N GLY A 348 -9.41 -0.77 -15.78
CA GLY A 348 -8.82 -1.02 -14.45
C GLY A 348 -8.30 0.25 -13.79
N TRP A 349 -7.83 0.11 -12.55
CA TRP A 349 -7.22 1.21 -11.80
C TRP A 349 -6.06 1.82 -12.58
N VAL A 350 -6.03 3.15 -12.71
CA VAL A 350 -4.90 3.83 -13.37
C VAL A 350 -3.85 4.18 -12.32
N TRP A 351 -2.81 3.36 -12.26
CA TRP A 351 -1.79 3.41 -11.20
C TRP A 351 -0.75 4.51 -11.42
N ALA A 352 -0.40 4.78 -12.67
CA ALA A 352 0.64 5.72 -13.01
C ALA A 352 0.25 6.55 -14.23
N VAL A 353 0.55 7.84 -14.16
CA VAL A 353 0.60 8.74 -15.31
C VAL A 353 1.98 9.39 -15.35
N ASP A 354 2.47 9.65 -16.56
CA ASP A 354 3.73 10.34 -16.76
C ASP A 354 3.70 11.20 -18.02
N LYS A 355 4.44 12.31 -17.99
CA LYS A 355 4.48 13.25 -19.09
C LYS A 355 5.44 12.77 -20.16
N MET A 356 5.08 12.98 -21.41
CA MET A 356 5.98 12.77 -22.54
C MET A 356 6.62 14.10 -22.98
N PRO A 357 7.88 14.11 -23.43
CA PRO A 357 8.56 15.32 -23.91
C PRO A 357 7.88 16.00 -25.11
N ASP A 358 7.03 15.28 -25.84
CA ASP A 358 6.25 15.81 -26.96
C ASP A 358 4.87 16.37 -26.56
N GLY A 359 4.63 16.57 -25.25
CA GLY A 359 3.39 17.11 -24.70
C GLY A 359 2.26 16.11 -24.56
N ARG A 360 2.49 14.83 -24.92
CA ARG A 360 1.54 13.74 -24.69
C ARG A 360 1.60 13.25 -23.25
N LEU A 361 0.61 12.45 -22.87
CA LEU A 361 0.56 11.80 -21.57
C LEU A 361 0.56 10.28 -21.76
N ALA A 362 1.37 9.57 -20.99
CA ALA A 362 1.33 8.12 -20.90
C ALA A 362 0.63 7.69 -19.60
N SER A 363 -0.13 6.60 -19.63
CA SER A 363 -0.77 6.03 -18.45
C SER A 363 -0.61 4.50 -18.42
N ALA A 364 -0.50 3.94 -17.23
CA ALA A 364 -0.45 2.49 -17.01
C ALA A 364 -1.51 2.06 -16.00
N SER A 365 -2.18 0.96 -16.31
CA SER A 365 -3.38 0.52 -15.61
C SER A 365 -3.36 -0.95 -15.24
N GLU A 366 -4.17 -1.28 -14.25
CA GLU A 366 -4.42 -2.66 -13.82
C GLU A 366 -5.12 -3.50 -14.91
N ASP A 367 -5.71 -2.88 -15.94
CA ASP A 367 -6.19 -3.58 -17.13
C ASP A 367 -5.06 -4.19 -18.00
N GLY A 368 -3.81 -3.85 -17.70
CA GLY A 368 -2.62 -4.35 -18.40
C GLY A 368 -2.16 -3.47 -19.55
N ASP A 369 -2.91 -2.43 -19.92
CA ASP A 369 -2.56 -1.54 -21.02
C ASP A 369 -1.70 -0.37 -20.56
N VAL A 370 -0.79 0.03 -21.44
CA VAL A 370 -0.30 1.42 -21.50
C VAL A 370 -1.13 2.18 -22.52
N ARG A 371 -1.56 3.40 -22.18
CA ARG A 371 -2.23 4.29 -23.14
C ARG A 371 -1.49 5.59 -23.30
N ILE A 372 -1.41 6.07 -24.54
CA ILE A 372 -0.81 7.36 -24.87
C ILE A 372 -1.91 8.30 -25.33
N TRP A 373 -1.96 9.49 -24.74
CA TRP A 373 -3.05 10.43 -24.89
C TRP A 373 -2.58 11.76 -25.47
N HIS A 374 -3.49 12.43 -26.17
CA HIS A 374 -3.39 13.85 -26.43
C HIS A 374 -4.21 14.62 -25.39
N PRO A 375 -3.60 15.27 -24.38
CA PRO A 375 -4.32 15.83 -23.24
C PRO A 375 -5.39 16.84 -23.62
N ALA A 376 -5.08 17.77 -24.54
CA ALA A 376 -6.00 18.84 -24.92
C ALA A 376 -7.25 18.39 -25.70
N THR A 377 -7.18 17.26 -26.42
CA THR A 377 -8.32 16.75 -27.23
C THR A 377 -9.01 15.57 -26.56
N GLY A 378 -8.38 14.96 -25.55
CA GLY A 378 -8.85 13.73 -24.91
C GLY A 378 -8.64 12.47 -25.75
N ALA A 379 -7.99 12.56 -26.91
CA ALA A 379 -7.82 11.43 -27.81
C ALA A 379 -6.83 10.39 -27.24
N CYS A 380 -7.24 9.11 -27.23
CA CYS A 380 -6.32 7.99 -27.04
C CYS A 380 -5.61 7.72 -28.37
N LEU A 381 -4.32 8.06 -28.43
CA LEU A 381 -3.51 7.94 -29.65
C LEU A 381 -2.99 6.51 -29.83
N HIS A 382 -2.59 5.86 -28.73
CA HIS A 382 -2.05 4.50 -28.73
C HIS A 382 -2.57 3.69 -27.56
N VAL A 383 -2.74 2.39 -27.78
CA VAL A 383 -2.99 1.37 -26.75
C VAL A 383 -1.92 0.29 -26.91
N LEU A 384 -1.09 0.11 -25.88
CA LEU A 384 0.00 -0.87 -25.88
C LEU A 384 -0.36 -1.96 -24.87
N PRO A 385 -0.88 -3.12 -25.33
CA PRO A 385 -1.30 -4.19 -24.43
C PRO A 385 -0.09 -4.89 -23.80
N GLY A 386 -0.02 -4.86 -22.49
CA GLY A 386 0.96 -5.61 -21.69
C GLY A 386 0.42 -6.98 -21.28
N PRO A 387 1.31 -7.93 -20.93
CA PRO A 387 0.92 -9.28 -20.54
C PRO A 387 0.37 -9.38 -19.11
N VAL A 388 0.53 -8.32 -18.30
CA VAL A 388 0.22 -8.31 -16.87
C VAL A 388 -0.36 -6.97 -16.44
N ALA A 389 -1.17 -6.98 -15.38
CA ALA A 389 -1.65 -5.77 -14.73
C ALA A 389 -0.48 -4.87 -14.29
N LEU A 390 -0.53 -3.60 -14.69
CA LEU A 390 0.55 -2.64 -14.47
C LEU A 390 0.34 -1.83 -13.19
N ARG A 391 1.44 -1.48 -12.52
CA ARG A 391 1.46 -0.60 -11.33
C ARG A 391 2.36 0.61 -11.45
N SER A 392 3.30 0.61 -12.40
CA SER A 392 4.20 1.74 -12.59
C SER A 392 4.53 1.93 -14.05
N LEU A 393 4.80 3.20 -14.41
CA LEU A 393 5.28 3.62 -15.70
C LEU A 393 6.27 4.78 -15.52
N ALA A 394 7.30 4.83 -16.37
CA ALA A 394 8.20 5.98 -16.52
C ALA A 394 8.61 6.15 -17.98
N VAL A 395 8.47 7.38 -18.50
CA VAL A 395 8.89 7.79 -19.83
C VAL A 395 10.32 8.32 -19.75
N SER A 396 11.18 7.97 -20.72
CA SER A 396 12.53 8.54 -20.80
C SER A 396 12.49 10.00 -21.26
N ASP A 397 13.47 10.80 -20.85
CA ASP A 397 13.55 12.24 -21.19
C ASP A 397 13.60 12.53 -22.71
N ASP A 398 14.04 11.57 -23.51
CA ASP A 398 14.05 11.66 -24.98
C ASP A 398 12.74 11.19 -25.63
N GLY A 399 11.80 10.67 -24.84
CA GLY A 399 10.50 10.15 -25.27
C GLY A 399 10.59 8.88 -26.14
N ARG A 400 11.77 8.24 -26.21
CA ARG A 400 12.00 7.05 -27.04
C ARG A 400 11.69 5.75 -26.32
N HIS A 401 11.65 5.76 -24.99
CA HIS A 401 11.41 4.58 -24.19
C HIS A 401 10.33 4.82 -23.14
N ILE A 402 9.58 3.74 -22.86
CA ILE A 402 8.68 3.67 -21.71
C ILE A 402 9.08 2.41 -20.94
N ALA A 403 9.36 2.56 -19.66
CA ALA A 403 9.52 1.43 -18.75
C ALA A 403 8.21 1.23 -18.01
N THR A 404 7.68 0.00 -18.01
CA THR A 404 6.48 -0.37 -17.26
C THR A 404 6.75 -1.54 -16.35
N ALA A 405 6.02 -1.61 -15.24
CA ALA A 405 6.23 -2.65 -14.24
C ALA A 405 4.91 -3.19 -13.70
N GLY A 406 4.86 -4.51 -13.49
CA GLY A 406 3.64 -5.25 -13.17
C GLY A 406 3.55 -5.81 -11.75
N ILE A 407 2.40 -6.42 -11.46
CA ILE A 407 2.11 -7.10 -10.19
C ILE A 407 2.94 -8.38 -9.96
N ASP A 408 3.51 -8.95 -11.03
CA ASP A 408 4.28 -10.19 -11.03
C ASP A 408 5.80 -9.96 -10.87
N GLY A 409 6.23 -8.70 -10.70
CA GLY A 409 7.65 -8.34 -10.61
C GLY A 409 8.36 -8.17 -11.95
N SER A 410 7.64 -8.30 -13.08
CA SER A 410 8.22 -8.06 -14.40
C SER A 410 8.35 -6.59 -14.74
N LEU A 411 9.41 -6.25 -15.47
CA LEU A 411 9.58 -4.97 -16.16
C LEU A 411 9.53 -5.19 -17.68
N VAL A 412 8.83 -4.31 -18.37
CA VAL A 412 8.77 -4.25 -19.83
C VAL A 412 9.30 -2.89 -20.28
N LEU A 413 10.29 -2.92 -21.18
CA LEU A 413 10.83 -1.74 -21.83
C LEU A 413 10.26 -1.65 -23.24
N TRP A 414 9.52 -0.59 -23.51
CA TRP A 414 8.97 -0.26 -24.82
C TRP A 414 9.89 0.72 -25.52
N GLN A 415 10.00 0.59 -26.84
CA GLN A 415 10.75 1.51 -27.70
C GLN A 415 9.84 2.09 -28.77
N ARG A 416 9.98 3.39 -29.01
CA ARG A 416 9.25 4.13 -30.03
C ARG A 416 10.00 4.12 -31.36
N HIS A 417 9.29 3.78 -32.43
CA HIS A 417 9.77 3.87 -33.82
C HIS A 417 8.79 4.70 -34.65
N GLY A 418 9.06 6.00 -34.79
CA GLY A 418 8.10 6.92 -35.41
C GLY A 418 6.85 7.06 -34.55
N ASP A 419 5.71 6.59 -35.05
CA ASP A 419 4.44 6.57 -34.30
C ASP A 419 4.06 5.17 -33.80
N THR A 420 4.91 4.16 -33.94
CA THR A 420 4.67 2.82 -33.38
C THR A 420 5.52 2.57 -32.14
N TRP A 421 5.06 1.61 -31.32
CA TRP A 421 5.75 1.15 -30.13
C TRP A 421 5.92 -0.36 -30.18
N THR A 422 7.10 -0.83 -29.78
CA THR A 422 7.42 -2.26 -29.70
C THR A 422 8.07 -2.58 -28.37
N ILE A 423 7.90 -3.82 -27.89
CA ILE A 423 8.63 -4.30 -26.72
C ILE A 423 10.09 -4.53 -27.12
N LEU A 424 11.00 -3.77 -26.51
CA LEU A 424 12.44 -3.93 -26.66
C LEU A 424 12.99 -5.03 -25.74
N ARG A 425 12.48 -5.08 -24.50
CA ARG A 425 12.85 -6.07 -23.47
C ARG A 425 11.66 -6.37 -22.56
N SER A 426 11.60 -7.60 -22.06
CA SER A 426 10.77 -7.99 -20.92
C SER A 426 11.60 -8.92 -20.03
N PHE A 427 11.61 -8.70 -18.72
CA PHE A 427 12.43 -9.48 -17.78
C PHE A 427 11.83 -9.47 -16.37
N ALA A 428 12.09 -10.54 -15.62
CA ALA A 428 11.74 -10.63 -14.20
C ALA A 428 12.72 -9.78 -13.38
N ALA A 429 12.25 -8.61 -12.94
CA ALA A 429 13.09 -7.62 -12.30
C ALA A 429 13.02 -7.65 -10.78
N HIS A 430 11.92 -8.14 -10.21
CA HIS A 430 11.69 -8.29 -8.79
C HIS A 430 11.02 -9.63 -8.53
N GLY A 431 11.12 -10.13 -7.30
CA GLY A 431 10.36 -11.31 -6.89
C GLY A 431 8.86 -11.02 -6.81
N ALA A 432 8.50 -9.82 -6.33
CA ALA A 432 7.11 -9.40 -6.08
C ALA A 432 6.74 -8.18 -6.92
N ALA A 433 5.49 -7.72 -6.79
CA ALA A 433 4.98 -6.53 -7.46
C ALA A 433 5.94 -5.34 -7.36
N VAL A 434 6.11 -4.65 -8.48
CA VAL A 434 6.93 -3.43 -8.54
C VAL A 434 6.05 -2.22 -8.26
N ARG A 435 6.47 -1.39 -7.29
CA ARG A 435 5.74 -0.20 -6.83
C ARG A 435 6.09 1.05 -7.63
N ARG A 436 7.36 1.20 -8.01
CA ARG A 436 7.83 2.32 -8.81
C ARG A 436 8.92 1.88 -9.75
N VAL A 437 8.89 2.44 -10.95
CA VAL A 437 10.03 2.54 -11.87
C VAL A 437 10.30 4.02 -12.15
N ARG A 438 11.56 4.44 -12.19
CA ARG A 438 11.97 5.81 -12.57
C ARG A 438 13.21 5.78 -13.45
N TRP A 439 13.22 6.64 -14.47
CA TRP A 439 14.48 7.02 -15.12
C TRP A 439 15.22 7.99 -14.22
N LEU A 440 16.46 7.66 -13.86
CA LEU A 440 17.35 8.52 -13.08
C LEU A 440 18.31 9.29 -13.99
N SER A 441 18.58 8.74 -15.17
CA SER A 441 19.29 9.37 -16.28
C SER A 441 18.93 8.64 -17.58
N PRO A 442 19.36 9.11 -18.77
CA PRO A 442 19.12 8.39 -20.03
C PRO A 442 19.64 6.94 -20.07
N THR A 443 20.60 6.60 -19.20
CA THR A 443 21.25 5.28 -19.14
C THR A 443 21.01 4.54 -17.83
N LEU A 444 20.23 5.11 -16.90
CA LEU A 444 20.02 4.53 -15.57
C LEU A 444 18.52 4.49 -15.24
N LEU A 445 18.00 3.28 -15.06
CA LEU A 445 16.65 3.03 -14.56
C LEU A 445 16.72 2.50 -13.13
N ALA A 446 15.79 2.92 -12.30
CA ALA A 446 15.62 2.38 -10.95
C ALA A 446 14.23 1.75 -10.80
N SER A 447 14.15 0.70 -9.98
CA SER A 447 12.88 0.05 -9.63
C SER A 447 12.82 -0.28 -8.14
N ALA A 448 11.62 -0.15 -7.56
CA ALA A 448 11.32 -0.40 -6.17
C ALA A 448 10.21 -1.47 -6.05
N GLY A 449 10.46 -2.53 -5.28
CA GLY A 449 9.57 -3.70 -5.22
C GLY A 449 9.09 -4.10 -3.83
N GLU A 450 8.00 -4.86 -3.82
CA GLU A 450 7.43 -5.54 -2.63
C GLU A 450 8.28 -6.75 -2.17
N ASP A 451 9.40 -7.03 -2.83
CA ASP A 451 10.43 -7.97 -2.37
C ASP A 451 11.46 -7.30 -1.42
N ASN A 452 11.12 -6.10 -0.94
CA ASN A 452 11.95 -5.23 -0.11
C ASN A 452 13.19 -4.69 -0.81
N GLN A 453 13.26 -4.71 -2.15
CA GLN A 453 14.47 -4.30 -2.88
C GLN A 453 14.27 -2.99 -3.66
N THR A 454 15.33 -2.18 -3.69
CA THR A 454 15.55 -1.16 -4.72
C THR A 454 16.61 -1.71 -5.68
N ARG A 455 16.38 -1.65 -6.99
CA ARG A 455 17.33 -2.13 -8.01
C ARG A 455 17.65 -1.05 -9.02
N LEU A 456 18.89 -1.01 -9.49
CA LEU A 456 19.37 -0.12 -10.53
C LEU A 456 19.76 -0.93 -11.77
N TRP A 457 19.46 -0.40 -12.95
CA TRP A 457 19.63 -1.07 -14.23
C TRP A 457 20.30 -0.14 -15.24
N ALA A 458 21.33 -0.65 -15.93
CA ALA A 458 21.92 0.02 -17.07
C ALA A 458 21.03 -0.12 -18.30
N MET A 459 20.71 1.02 -18.92
CA MET A 459 19.80 1.11 -20.05
C MET A 459 20.54 1.44 -21.36
N PRO A 460 20.01 1.00 -22.52
CA PRO A 460 18.77 0.23 -22.71
C PRO A 460 18.98 -1.30 -22.56
N GLY A 461 20.16 -1.75 -22.12
CA GLY A 461 20.50 -3.17 -22.02
C GLY A 461 19.68 -3.95 -20.99
N CYS A 462 19.11 -3.26 -20.00
CA CYS A 462 18.47 -3.81 -18.80
C CYS A 462 19.43 -4.65 -17.94
N THR A 463 20.71 -4.26 -17.88
CA THR A 463 21.72 -4.98 -17.10
C THR A 463 21.63 -4.57 -15.62
N PRO A 464 21.50 -5.49 -14.66
CA PRO A 464 21.49 -5.13 -13.24
C PRO A 464 22.82 -4.52 -12.81
N LEU A 465 22.77 -3.40 -12.09
CA LEU A 465 23.94 -2.68 -11.59
C LEU A 465 24.07 -2.78 -10.08
N HIS A 466 22.95 -2.64 -9.36
CA HIS A 466 22.94 -2.58 -7.92
C HIS A 466 21.59 -3.06 -7.38
N ALA A 467 21.60 -3.62 -6.18
CA ALA A 467 20.40 -3.95 -5.42
C ALA A 467 20.64 -3.64 -3.95
N GLU A 468 19.72 -2.91 -3.34
CA GLU A 468 19.72 -2.61 -1.91
C GLU A 468 18.44 -3.12 -1.27
N ARG A 469 18.56 -3.70 -0.07
CA ARG A 469 17.43 -4.27 0.67
C ARG A 469 16.99 -3.35 1.80
N SER A 470 15.72 -2.96 1.77
CA SER A 470 15.00 -2.28 2.86
C SER A 470 14.48 -3.29 3.90
N ARG A 471 14.08 -2.82 5.08
CA ARG A 471 13.47 -3.69 6.10
C ARG A 471 12.06 -4.16 5.71
N ASN A 472 11.40 -3.44 4.80
CA ASN A 472 10.07 -3.72 4.27
C ASN A 472 9.97 -3.24 2.81
N PHE A 473 8.81 -3.33 2.17
CA PHE A 473 8.59 -3.03 0.76
C PHE A 473 9.16 -1.67 0.40
N THR A 474 9.97 -1.63 -0.65
CA THR A 474 10.45 -0.36 -1.21
C THR A 474 9.34 0.21 -2.08
N THR A 475 9.03 1.49 -1.90
CA THR A 475 7.87 2.14 -2.52
C THR A 475 8.23 3.14 -3.60
N ASP A 476 9.31 3.88 -3.43
CA ASP A 476 9.78 4.89 -4.38
C ASP A 476 11.31 5.00 -4.35
N VAL A 477 11.85 5.53 -5.43
CA VAL A 477 13.27 5.77 -5.64
C VAL A 477 13.42 7.00 -6.54
N MET A 478 14.38 7.88 -6.24
CA MET A 478 14.66 9.07 -7.05
C MET A 478 16.13 9.49 -6.97
N ALA A 479 16.59 10.22 -7.97
CA ALA A 479 17.88 10.91 -7.92
C ALA A 479 17.76 12.19 -7.07
N MET A 480 18.82 12.52 -6.34
CA MET A 480 18.92 13.75 -5.55
C MET A 480 20.37 14.22 -5.49
N GLY A 481 20.68 15.31 -6.18
CA GLY A 481 22.06 15.70 -6.47
C GLY A 481 22.81 14.55 -7.15
N GLU A 482 23.99 14.21 -6.63
CA GLU A 482 24.81 13.09 -7.13
C GLU A 482 24.42 11.72 -6.54
N GLY A 483 23.42 11.66 -5.66
CA GLY A 483 23.01 10.43 -4.98
C GLY A 483 21.63 9.94 -5.39
N ILE A 484 21.24 8.79 -4.84
CA ILE A 484 19.93 8.18 -5.05
C ILE A 484 19.27 7.96 -3.70
N LEU A 485 18.03 8.40 -3.55
CA LEU A 485 17.20 8.18 -2.38
C LEU A 485 16.19 7.07 -2.67
N SER A 486 15.92 6.23 -1.68
CA SER A 486 14.75 5.35 -1.66
C SER A 486 13.92 5.58 -0.41
N CYS A 487 12.66 5.19 -0.47
CA CYS A 487 11.79 5.13 0.69
C CYS A 487 11.01 3.81 0.73
N SER A 488 10.51 3.46 1.93
CA SER A 488 9.93 2.14 2.14
C SER A 488 8.76 2.13 3.13
N TYR A 489 8.12 0.97 3.25
CA TYR A 489 7.06 0.68 4.22
C TYR A 489 7.51 0.73 5.70
N ASP A 490 8.81 0.71 5.97
CA ASP A 490 9.31 0.92 7.34
C ASP A 490 9.32 2.39 7.78
N GLY A 491 8.81 3.30 6.95
CA GLY A 491 8.74 4.74 7.22
C GLY A 491 10.05 5.48 7.09
N GLN A 492 11.09 4.83 6.59
CA GLN A 492 12.40 5.42 6.40
C GLN A 492 12.60 5.91 4.96
N ILE A 493 13.40 6.97 4.87
CA ILE A 493 14.01 7.47 3.64
C ILE A 493 15.50 7.25 3.81
N ARG A 494 16.19 6.78 2.78
CA ARG A 494 17.61 6.42 2.85
C ARG A 494 18.34 6.79 1.57
N TRP A 495 19.59 7.19 1.72
CA TRP A 495 20.54 7.19 0.62
C TRP A 495 20.91 5.76 0.28
N LEU A 496 20.90 5.41 -1.00
CA LEU A 496 21.45 4.14 -1.46
C LEU A 496 22.97 4.16 -1.29
N ASN A 497 23.53 3.04 -0.88
CA ASN A 497 24.97 2.79 -0.88
C ASN A 497 25.44 2.43 -2.29
N TYR A 498 25.17 3.31 -3.24
CA TYR A 498 25.59 3.21 -4.62
C TYR A 498 26.71 4.25 -4.86
N GLY A 499 27.95 3.78 -4.85
CA GLY A 499 29.07 4.56 -5.36
C GLY A 499 28.95 4.60 -6.88
N GLY A 500 28.82 5.80 -7.45
CA GLY A 500 28.93 6.01 -8.89
C GLY A 500 30.28 5.59 -9.44
#